data_AF-A0A958MFY1-F1
#
_entry.id   AF-A0A958MFY1-F1
#
_cell.length_a   1.000
_cell.length_b   1.000
_cell.length_c   1.000
_cell.angle_alpha   90.00
_cell.angle_beta   90.00
_cell.angle_gamma   90.00
#
_symmetry.space_group_name_H-M   'P 1'
#
loop_
_entity.id
_entity.type
_entity.pdbx_description
1 polymer ?
#
loop_
_entity_poly.entity_id
_entity_poly.type
_entity_poly.pdbx_seq_one_letter_code
_entity_poly.pdbx_strand_id
1 'polypeptide(L)'
;MLRNLASTFHLSQYEMGGWELLPALFVALFFLGGAIHIIKNRRDQKKRREHRSQGDRHRLPIPLVIETPVTQSFSVTIYDISLGGAFIPLEEMQKSMNFTSLIGKRSGIKVGDLIDLKLQTGRFSQIHCQGKVVRYQEEDLGKYPKGIGIEFINVSKRDQRRLADLLDLHHLEESA
;
A
#
# COMPACT_ATOMS: atom_id res chain seq x y z
N MET A 1 -33.82 61.34 18.68
CA MET A 1 -34.80 61.22 17.58
C MET A 1 -34.29 60.22 16.56
N LEU A 2 -34.72 58.95 16.65
CA LEU A 2 -34.36 57.89 15.70
C LEU A 2 -35.67 57.36 15.10
N ARG A 3 -35.85 57.56 13.79
CA ARG A 3 -37.03 57.11 13.04
C ARG A 3 -36.84 55.66 12.60
N ASN A 4 -37.80 54.81 12.98
CA ASN A 4 -37.99 53.45 12.50
C ASN A 4 -38.27 53.45 10.99
N LEU A 5 -37.54 52.62 10.24
CA LEU A 5 -37.89 52.18 8.89
C LEU A 5 -38.20 50.68 8.95
N ALA A 6 -39.45 50.36 9.24
CA ALA A 6 -39.97 49.01 9.05
C ALA A 6 -40.27 48.84 7.56
N SER A 7 -39.43 48.07 6.86
CA SER A 7 -39.66 47.64 5.48
C SER A 7 -40.65 46.48 5.49
N THR A 8 -41.87 46.74 5.03
CA THR A 8 -42.93 45.76 4.87
C THR A 8 -42.61 44.87 3.67
N PHE A 9 -41.95 43.74 3.92
CA PHE A 9 -41.77 42.69 2.93
C PHE A 9 -43.10 41.96 2.72
N HIS A 10 -43.81 42.27 1.63
CA HIS A 10 -44.95 41.48 1.17
C HIS A 10 -44.43 40.15 0.60
N LEU A 11 -44.48 39.09 1.42
CA LEU A 11 -44.41 37.72 0.90
C LEU A 11 -45.70 37.43 0.12
N SER A 12 -45.60 37.47 -1.20
CA SER A 12 -46.61 36.91 -2.11
C SER A 12 -46.72 35.41 -1.84
N GLN A 13 -47.82 34.98 -1.23
CA GLN A 13 -48.17 33.57 -1.06
C GLN A 13 -48.52 33.00 -2.44
N TYR A 14 -47.52 32.46 -3.13
CA TYR A 14 -47.76 31.58 -4.27
C TYR A 14 -48.21 30.22 -3.72
N GLU A 15 -49.50 29.93 -3.81
CA GLU A 15 -50.05 28.59 -3.66
C GLU A 15 -49.57 27.74 -4.84
N MET A 16 -48.37 27.14 -4.70
CA MET A 16 -47.92 26.11 -5.63
C MET A 16 -48.74 24.85 -5.39
N GLY A 17 -49.61 24.52 -6.35
CA GLY A 17 -50.33 23.25 -6.36
C GLY A 17 -49.35 22.08 -6.28
N GLY A 18 -49.59 21.12 -5.38
CA GLY A 18 -48.68 20.02 -5.03
C GLY A 18 -48.26 19.05 -6.15
N TRP A 19 -48.66 19.33 -7.39
CA TRP A 19 -48.41 18.51 -8.58
C TRP A 19 -47.12 18.94 -9.30
N GLU A 20 -46.63 20.17 -9.07
CA GLU A 20 -45.38 20.69 -9.66
C GLU A 20 -44.10 20.27 -8.92
N LEU A 21 -44.23 19.69 -7.72
CA LEU A 21 -43.09 19.16 -6.95
C LEU A 21 -42.66 17.75 -7.39
N LEU A 22 -43.53 17.01 -8.07
CA LEU A 22 -43.26 15.63 -8.50
C LEU A 22 -42.14 15.50 -9.54
N PRO A 23 -42.05 16.36 -10.58
CA PRO A 23 -40.96 16.30 -11.55
C PRO A 23 -39.59 16.60 -10.93
N ALA A 24 -39.52 17.60 -10.04
CA ALA A 24 -38.28 17.96 -9.34
C ALA A 24 -37.78 16.82 -8.45
N LEU A 25 -38.69 16.13 -7.76
CA LEU A 25 -38.38 14.96 -6.92
C LEU A 25 -37.89 13.77 -7.76
N PHE A 26 -38.47 13.55 -8.93
CA PHE A 26 -38.03 12.51 -9.88
C PHE A 26 -36.63 12.76 -10.42
N VAL A 27 -36.31 14.01 -10.81
CA VAL A 27 -34.98 14.39 -11.28
C VAL A 27 -33.94 14.21 -10.18
N ALA A 28 -34.23 14.66 -8.96
CA ALA A 28 -33.33 14.47 -7.81
C ALA A 28 -33.05 12.98 -7.51
N LEU A 29 -34.08 12.13 -7.54
CA LEU A 29 -33.92 10.68 -7.34
C LEU A 29 -33.09 10.01 -8.45
N PHE A 30 -33.22 10.46 -9.71
CA PHE A 30 -32.44 9.93 -10.82
C PHE A 30 -30.94 10.25 -10.68
N PHE A 31 -30.59 11.47 -10.27
CA PHE A 31 -29.20 11.85 -9.99
C PHE A 31 -28.62 11.11 -8.77
N LEU A 32 -29.42 10.90 -7.72
CA LEU A 32 -29.02 10.10 -6.56
C LEU A 32 -28.77 8.62 -6.95
N GLY A 33 -29.64 8.02 -7.77
CA GLY A 33 -29.47 6.65 -8.26
C GLY A 33 -28.20 6.48 -9.11
N GLY A 34 -27.92 7.42 -10.01
CA GLY A 34 -26.69 7.44 -10.82
C GLY A 34 -25.42 7.59 -9.97
N ALA A 35 -25.44 8.49 -8.98
CA ALA A 35 -24.31 8.68 -8.07
C ALA A 35 -24.01 7.43 -7.23
N ILE A 36 -25.04 6.74 -6.72
CA ILE A 36 -24.89 5.48 -5.98
C ILE A 36 -24.27 4.39 -6.87
N HIS A 37 -24.68 4.30 -8.13
CA HIS A 37 -24.13 3.32 -9.08
C HIS A 37 -22.64 3.56 -9.38
N ILE A 38 -22.23 4.82 -9.59
CA ILE A 38 -20.83 5.19 -9.81
C ILE A 38 -19.96 4.89 -8.58
N ILE A 39 -20.46 5.15 -7.37
CA ILE A 39 -19.75 4.87 -6.12
C ILE A 39 -19.56 3.36 -5.92
N LYS A 40 -20.57 2.54 -6.24
CA LYS A 40 -20.49 1.08 -6.10
C LYS A 40 -19.50 0.48 -7.10
N ASN A 41 -19.51 0.93 -8.35
CA ASN A 41 -18.60 0.42 -9.39
C ASN A 41 -17.13 0.74 -9.07
N ARG A 42 -16.84 1.91 -8.49
CA ARG A 42 -15.48 2.24 -8.00
C ARG A 42 -15.01 1.34 -6.86
N ARG A 43 -15.90 0.93 -5.96
CA ARG A 43 -15.56 0.01 -4.85
C ARG A 43 -15.28 -1.40 -5.35
N ASP A 44 -16.06 -1.90 -6.30
CA ASP A 44 -15.89 -3.26 -6.84
C ASP A 44 -14.63 -3.37 -7.71
N GLN A 45 -14.31 -2.35 -8.50
CA GLN A 45 -13.03 -2.31 -9.22
C GLN A 45 -11.83 -2.29 -8.26
N LYS A 46 -11.94 -1.55 -7.15
CA LYS A 46 -10.88 -1.52 -6.12
C LYS A 46 -10.62 -2.90 -5.52
N LYS A 47 -11.68 -3.64 -5.15
CA LYS A 47 -11.55 -5.01 -4.62
C LYS A 47 -10.91 -5.99 -5.62
N ARG A 48 -11.24 -5.86 -6.90
CA ARG A 48 -10.66 -6.71 -7.96
C ARG A 48 -9.17 -6.45 -8.17
N ARG A 49 -8.73 -5.19 -8.03
CA ARG A 49 -7.29 -4.84 -8.06
C ARG A 49 -6.54 -5.40 -6.85
N GLU A 50 -7.11 -5.24 -5.66
CA GLU A 50 -6.54 -5.78 -4.41
C GLU A 50 -6.34 -7.32 -4.45
N HIS A 51 -7.25 -8.06 -5.09
CA HIS A 51 -7.11 -9.51 -5.25
C HIS A 51 -6.11 -9.94 -6.34
N ARG A 52 -5.86 -9.11 -7.36
CA ARG A 52 -4.94 -9.46 -8.45
C ARG A 52 -3.49 -9.16 -8.07
N SER A 53 -3.24 -8.05 -7.38
CA SER A 53 -1.89 -7.60 -7.03
C SER A 53 -1.24 -8.32 -5.84
N GLN A 54 -1.96 -9.20 -5.15
CA GLN A 54 -1.41 -9.90 -3.99
C GLN A 54 -0.37 -10.98 -4.36
N GLY A 55 -0.38 -11.46 -5.61
CA GLY A 55 0.56 -12.48 -6.12
C GLY A 55 1.62 -11.96 -7.09
N ASP A 56 1.47 -10.74 -7.60
CA ASP A 56 2.38 -10.18 -8.59
C ASP A 56 3.69 -9.74 -7.91
N ARG A 57 4.80 -10.29 -8.41
CA ARG A 57 6.15 -10.01 -7.92
C ARG A 57 6.88 -9.11 -8.91
N HIS A 58 7.43 -8.03 -8.39
CA HIS A 58 8.20 -7.06 -9.17
C HIS A 58 9.68 -7.14 -8.78
N ARG A 59 10.56 -7.09 -9.78
CA ARG A 59 12.02 -7.06 -9.57
C ARG A 59 12.46 -5.62 -9.43
N LEU A 60 12.28 -5.08 -8.23
CA LEU A 60 12.56 -3.68 -7.94
C LEU A 60 13.61 -3.59 -6.83
N PRO A 61 14.81 -3.03 -7.12
CA PRO A 61 15.83 -2.83 -6.10
C PRO A 61 15.38 -1.74 -5.12
N ILE A 62 14.83 -2.15 -3.98
CA ILE A 62 14.40 -1.26 -2.90
C ILE A 62 15.35 -1.41 -1.71
N PRO A 63 15.91 -0.31 -1.19
CA PRO A 63 16.67 -0.35 0.07
C PRO A 63 15.76 -0.75 1.23
N LEU A 64 16.21 -1.72 2.01
CA LEU A 64 15.51 -2.25 3.17
C LEU A 64 16.47 -2.29 4.35
N VAL A 65 16.09 -1.65 5.44
CA VAL A 65 16.78 -1.81 6.72
C VAL A 65 16.09 -2.92 7.51
N ILE A 66 16.88 -3.90 7.93
CA ILE A 66 16.46 -5.00 8.80
C ILE A 66 16.96 -4.70 10.20
N GLU A 67 16.03 -4.70 11.15
CA GLU A 67 16.30 -4.60 12.57
C GLU A 67 15.91 -5.92 13.22
N THR A 68 16.82 -6.47 14.00
CA THR A 68 16.54 -7.71 14.75
C THR A 68 16.76 -7.44 16.23
N PRO A 69 16.09 -8.16 17.13
CA PRO A 69 16.33 -8.00 18.56
C PRO A 69 17.76 -8.35 19.00
N VAL A 70 18.44 -9.23 18.27
CA VAL A 70 19.73 -9.82 18.67
C VAL A 70 20.91 -9.20 17.92
N THR A 71 20.73 -8.81 16.66
CA THR A 71 21.77 -8.22 15.80
C THR A 71 21.51 -6.74 15.55
N GLN A 72 22.59 -5.98 15.37
CA GLN A 72 22.54 -4.57 14.95
C GLN A 72 21.72 -4.41 13.66
N SER A 73 21.18 -3.21 13.44
CA SER A 73 20.48 -2.85 12.20
C SER A 73 21.43 -2.91 11.00
N PHE A 74 20.99 -3.52 9.90
CA PHE A 74 21.76 -3.55 8.65
C PHE A 74 20.87 -3.26 7.44
N SER A 75 21.44 -2.62 6.42
CA SER A 75 20.72 -2.19 5.21
C SER A 75 21.03 -3.12 4.05
N VAL A 76 20.03 -3.65 3.37
CA VAL A 76 20.16 -4.56 2.22
C VAL A 76 19.31 -4.07 1.05
N THR A 77 19.59 -4.58 -0.14
CA THR A 77 18.74 -4.32 -1.31
C THR A 77 17.82 -5.51 -1.55
N ILE A 78 16.53 -5.24 -1.71
CA ILE A 78 15.53 -6.25 -2.07
C ILE A 78 15.71 -6.64 -3.54
N TYR A 79 15.61 -7.93 -3.86
CA TYR A 79 15.67 -8.44 -5.24
C TYR A 79 14.29 -8.55 -5.87
N ASP A 80 13.32 -9.08 -5.13
CA ASP A 80 11.91 -9.12 -5.55
C ASP A 80 10.99 -8.64 -4.42
N ILE A 81 9.86 -8.05 -4.79
CA ILE A 81 8.86 -7.57 -3.84
C ILE A 81 7.45 -7.76 -4.37
N SER A 82 6.53 -8.00 -3.45
CA SER A 82 5.09 -8.06 -3.65
C SER A 82 4.39 -7.37 -2.48
N LEU A 83 3.06 -7.26 -2.52
CA LEU A 83 2.30 -6.76 -1.37
C LEU A 83 2.40 -7.65 -0.13
N GLY A 84 2.69 -8.94 -0.30
CA GLY A 84 2.74 -9.92 0.79
C GLY A 84 4.14 -10.20 1.34
N GLY A 85 5.20 -9.76 0.66
CA GLY A 85 6.56 -10.11 1.06
C GLY A 85 7.63 -9.71 0.07
N ALA A 86 8.88 -9.98 0.43
CA ALA A 86 10.07 -9.68 -0.35
C ALA A 86 11.09 -10.82 -0.32
N PHE A 87 11.96 -10.85 -1.31
CA PHE A 87 13.13 -11.74 -1.37
C PHE A 87 14.42 -10.93 -1.33
N ILE A 88 15.35 -11.38 -0.49
CA ILE A 88 16.63 -10.70 -0.25
C ILE A 88 17.76 -11.67 -0.61
N PRO A 89 18.66 -11.29 -1.54
CA PRO A 89 19.82 -12.11 -1.85
C PRO A 89 20.76 -12.24 -0.66
N LEU A 90 21.35 -13.42 -0.50
CA LEU A 90 22.31 -13.68 0.59
C LEU A 90 23.57 -12.81 0.44
N GLU A 91 23.99 -12.54 -0.80
CA GLU A 91 25.12 -11.67 -1.11
C GLU A 91 24.94 -10.26 -0.55
N GLU A 92 23.72 -9.70 -0.61
CA GLU A 92 23.42 -8.38 -0.05
C GLU A 92 23.52 -8.39 1.47
N MET A 93 23.04 -9.46 2.12
CA MET A 93 23.19 -9.61 3.58
C MET A 93 24.66 -9.72 4.01
N GLN A 94 25.48 -10.41 3.22
CA GLN A 94 26.92 -10.57 3.47
C GLN A 94 27.72 -9.29 3.28
N LYS A 95 27.33 -8.41 2.36
CA LYS A 95 27.96 -7.10 2.17
C LYS A 95 27.69 -6.17 3.35
N SER A 96 26.46 -6.19 3.85
CA SER A 96 25.98 -5.21 4.82
C SER A 96 26.33 -5.54 6.25
N MET A 97 26.44 -6.82 6.57
CA MET A 97 27.14 -7.26 7.76
C MET A 97 28.64 -7.25 7.41
N ASN A 98 29.46 -6.37 8.02
CA ASN A 98 30.92 -6.39 7.91
C ASN A 98 31.50 -7.72 8.49
N PHE A 99 31.15 -8.86 7.90
CA PHE A 99 31.20 -10.17 8.53
C PHE A 99 32.24 -11.04 7.85
N THR A 100 33.50 -10.76 8.14
CA THR A 100 34.66 -11.63 7.90
C THR A 100 34.63 -12.92 8.73
N SER A 101 33.54 -13.24 9.43
CA SER A 101 33.55 -14.26 10.48
C SER A 101 32.37 -15.23 10.49
N LEU A 102 31.62 -15.49 9.42
CA LEU A 102 30.58 -16.55 9.45
C LEU A 102 30.30 -17.18 8.08
N ILE A 103 31.36 -17.58 7.37
CA ILE A 103 31.22 -18.66 6.39
C ILE A 103 30.95 -19.93 7.21
N GLY A 104 29.66 -20.19 7.45
CA GLY A 104 29.17 -21.35 8.18
C GLY A 104 28.25 -20.99 9.34
N LYS A 105 26.93 -21.09 9.10
CA LYS A 105 25.92 -21.51 10.09
C LYS A 105 25.31 -20.48 11.07
N ARG A 106 25.65 -19.18 11.05
CA ARG A 106 25.04 -18.23 12.03
C ARG A 106 24.76 -16.79 11.54
N SER A 107 24.26 -16.55 10.32
CA SER A 107 23.36 -15.39 10.24
C SER A 107 22.27 -15.70 11.28
N GLY A 108 22.17 -14.92 12.36
CA GLY A 108 21.37 -15.30 13.53
C GLY A 108 19.88 -15.50 13.24
N ILE A 109 19.47 -15.14 12.02
CA ILE A 109 18.15 -15.23 11.45
C ILE A 109 17.90 -16.69 10.99
N LYS A 110 16.75 -17.24 11.38
CA LYS A 110 16.24 -18.56 11.02
C LYS A 110 14.82 -18.47 10.44
N VAL A 111 14.36 -19.55 9.80
CA VAL A 111 12.97 -19.65 9.36
C VAL A 111 12.06 -19.59 10.57
N GLY A 112 11.04 -18.74 10.50
CA GLY A 112 10.10 -18.48 11.58
C GLY A 112 10.44 -17.23 12.39
N ASP A 113 11.66 -16.71 12.29
CA ASP A 113 12.05 -15.50 13.03
C ASP A 113 11.23 -14.29 12.57
N LEU A 114 10.88 -13.46 13.56
CA LEU A 114 10.27 -12.16 13.36
C LEU A 114 11.36 -11.08 13.37
N ILE A 115 11.37 -10.25 12.34
CA ILE A 115 12.32 -9.15 12.15
C ILE A 115 11.56 -7.86 11.88
N ASP A 116 12.07 -6.73 12.36
CA ASP A 116 11.49 -5.43 12.06
C ASP A 116 12.09 -4.93 10.74
N LEU A 117 11.21 -4.43 9.86
CA LEU A 117 11.54 -4.05 8.50
C LEU A 117 11.22 -2.57 8.26
N LYS A 118 12.14 -1.91 7.57
CA LYS A 118 12.05 -0.50 7.19
C LYS A 118 12.38 -0.37 5.71
N LEU A 119 11.35 -0.40 4.86
CA LEU A 119 11.49 -0.29 3.41
C LEU A 119 11.52 1.18 2.99
N GLN A 120 12.56 1.59 2.26
CA GLN A 120 12.69 2.95 1.78
C GLN A 120 12.02 3.12 0.42
N THR A 121 10.85 3.76 0.39
CA THR A 121 10.03 3.94 -0.83
C THR A 121 10.27 5.28 -1.53
N GLY A 122 11.27 6.05 -1.08
CA GLY A 122 11.66 7.32 -1.65
C GLY A 122 12.62 8.08 -0.73
N ARG A 123 12.96 9.32 -1.09
CA ARG A 123 13.92 10.14 -0.31
C ARG A 123 13.47 10.44 1.12
N PHE A 124 12.16 10.59 1.33
CA PHE A 124 11.57 10.96 2.62
C PHE A 124 10.40 10.04 3.02
N SER A 125 10.29 8.85 2.40
CA SER A 125 9.19 7.93 2.62
C SER A 125 9.72 6.55 2.99
N GLN A 126 9.15 5.99 4.05
CA GLN A 126 9.52 4.71 4.58
C GLN A 126 8.27 3.94 5.01
N ILE A 127 8.25 2.65 4.71
CA ILE A 127 7.23 1.70 5.17
C ILE A 127 7.83 0.89 6.31
N HIS A 128 7.12 0.86 7.43
CA HIS A 128 7.52 0.11 8.61
C HIS A 128 6.58 -1.08 8.76
N CYS A 129 7.14 -2.27 8.89
CA CYS A 129 6.37 -3.49 9.15
C CYS A 129 7.23 -4.51 9.88
N GLN A 130 6.59 -5.58 10.35
CA GLN A 130 7.29 -6.78 10.76
C GLN A 130 7.41 -7.72 9.57
N GLY A 131 8.46 -8.53 9.55
CA GLY A 131 8.68 -9.58 8.58
C GLY A 131 8.81 -10.91 9.30
N LYS A 132 8.26 -11.97 8.73
CA LYS A 132 8.56 -13.35 9.12
C LYS A 132 9.39 -14.01 8.05
N VAL A 133 10.51 -14.61 8.45
CA VAL A 133 11.35 -15.38 7.52
C VAL A 133 10.63 -16.69 7.19
N VAL A 134 10.26 -16.89 5.94
CA VAL A 134 9.45 -18.05 5.53
C VAL A 134 10.25 -19.14 4.83
N ARG A 135 11.40 -18.82 4.24
CA ARG A 135 12.27 -19.80 3.58
C ARG A 135 13.71 -19.31 3.43
N TYR A 136 14.63 -20.27 3.36
CA TYR A 136 15.99 -20.09 2.83
C TYR A 136 16.06 -20.75 1.46
N GLN A 137 16.67 -20.05 0.52
CA GLN A 137 17.02 -20.58 -0.79
C GLN A 137 18.54 -20.82 -0.78
N GLU A 138 18.96 -22.07 -0.62
CA GLU A 138 20.37 -22.46 -0.49
C GLU A 138 21.09 -22.62 -1.84
N GLU A 139 20.31 -22.81 -2.91
CA GLU A 139 20.79 -23.02 -4.29
C GLU A 139 20.12 -22.02 -5.24
N ASP A 140 20.83 -21.65 -6.30
CA ASP A 140 20.27 -20.77 -7.32
C ASP A 140 19.16 -21.51 -8.08
N LEU A 141 17.96 -20.91 -8.14
CA LEU A 141 16.80 -21.49 -8.80
C LEU A 141 16.48 -20.70 -10.07
N GLY A 142 17.10 -21.10 -11.17
CA GLY A 142 16.99 -20.40 -12.45
C GLY A 142 17.59 -19.00 -12.37
N LYS A 143 16.74 -17.96 -12.38
CA LYS A 143 17.17 -16.56 -12.25
C LYS A 143 17.22 -16.06 -10.80
N TYR A 144 16.74 -16.84 -9.84
CA TYR A 144 16.71 -16.45 -8.44
C TYR A 144 18.01 -16.83 -7.75
N PRO A 145 18.76 -15.87 -7.17
CA PRO A 145 19.98 -16.17 -6.44
C PRO A 145 19.65 -16.83 -5.09
N LYS A 146 20.67 -17.39 -4.44
CA LYS A 146 20.60 -17.77 -3.02
C LYS A 146 20.15 -16.60 -2.15
N GLY A 147 19.29 -16.85 -1.17
CA GLY A 147 18.71 -15.76 -0.39
C GLY A 147 17.63 -16.20 0.59
N ILE A 148 16.90 -15.22 1.10
CA ILE A 148 15.82 -15.41 2.08
C ILE A 148 14.51 -14.84 1.54
N GLY A 149 13.43 -15.59 1.77
CA GLY A 149 12.07 -15.09 1.58
C GLY A 149 11.49 -14.59 2.88
N ILE A 150 10.91 -13.39 2.86
CA ILE A 150 10.25 -12.76 4.00
C ILE A 150 8.81 -12.46 3.65
N GLU A 151 7.90 -12.86 4.53
CA GLU A 151 6.49 -12.48 4.51
C GLU A 151 6.28 -11.23 5.36
N PHE A 152 5.57 -10.23 4.82
CA PHE A 152 5.25 -9.02 5.57
C PHE A 152 4.08 -9.28 6.53
N ILE A 153 4.28 -8.89 7.79
CA ILE A 153 3.34 -9.00 8.89
C ILE A 153 3.06 -7.59 9.43
N ASN A 154 1.83 -7.36 9.88
CA ASN A 154 1.43 -6.11 10.53
C ASN A 154 1.67 -4.85 9.68
N VAL A 155 1.58 -4.95 8.36
CA VAL A 155 1.64 -3.78 7.48
C VAL A 155 0.39 -2.93 7.68
N SER A 156 0.56 -1.63 7.96
CA SER A 156 -0.58 -0.73 8.08
C SER A 156 -1.34 -0.61 6.75
N LYS A 157 -2.66 -0.43 6.78
CA LYS A 157 -3.45 -0.21 5.54
C LYS A 157 -2.95 0.99 4.72
N ARG A 158 -2.35 1.98 5.38
CA ARG A 158 -1.77 3.15 4.73
C ARG A 158 -0.51 2.76 3.97
N ASP A 159 0.38 2.00 4.60
CA ASP A 159 1.64 1.59 3.99
C ASP A 159 1.45 0.50 2.95
N GLN A 160 0.48 -0.38 3.13
CA GLN A 160 0.08 -1.34 2.10
C GLN A 160 -0.38 -0.64 0.82
N ARG A 161 -1.13 0.47 0.93
CA ARG A 161 -1.50 1.29 -0.23
C ARG A 161 -0.29 1.97 -0.87
N ARG A 162 0.60 2.54 -0.06
CA ARG A 162 1.84 3.15 -0.57
C ARG A 162 2.71 2.15 -1.32
N LEU A 163 2.81 0.93 -0.80
CA LEU A 163 3.51 -0.15 -1.48
C LEU A 163 2.83 -0.50 -2.79
N ALA A 164 1.49 -0.64 -2.80
CA ALA A 164 0.74 -0.90 -4.03
C ALA A 164 0.96 0.20 -5.08
N ASP A 165 0.84 1.47 -4.69
CA ASP A 165 1.05 2.60 -5.58
C ASP A 165 2.48 2.61 -6.16
N LEU A 166 3.49 2.26 -5.36
CA LEU A 166 4.88 2.15 -5.80
C LEU A 166 5.09 1.01 -6.81
N LEU A 167 4.49 -0.17 -6.57
CA LEU A 167 4.58 -1.31 -7.49
C LEU A 167 3.86 -1.02 -8.82
N ASP A 168 2.69 -0.37 -8.75
CA ASP A 168 1.92 0.04 -9.92
C ASP A 168 2.71 1.06 -10.76
N LEU A 169 3.36 2.05 -10.13
CA LEU A 169 4.20 3.03 -10.84
C LEU A 169 5.35 2.36 -11.58
N HIS A 170 6.07 1.45 -10.93
CA HIS A 170 7.18 0.73 -11.57
C HIS A 170 6.71 -0.13 -12.74
N HIS A 171 5.54 -0.78 -12.63
CA HIS A 171 4.98 -1.58 -13.71
C HIS A 171 4.64 -0.73 -14.95
N LEU A 172 4.18 0.51 -14.75
CA LEU A 172 3.94 1.45 -15.84
C LEU A 172 5.24 1.90 -16.51
N GLU A 173 6.32 2.11 -15.76
CA GLU A 173 7.64 2.48 -16.29
C GLU A 173 8.27 1.34 -17.10
N GLU A 174 8.10 0.08 -16.70
CA GLU A 174 8.59 -1.08 -17.47
C GLU A 174 7.81 -1.33 -18.77
N SER A 175 6.59 -0.79 -18.89
CA SER A 175 5.69 -1.01 -20.02
C SER A 175 5.74 0.09 -21.09
N ALA A 176 6.47 1.20 -20.83
CA ALA A 176 6.59 2.36 -21.71
C ALA A 176 7.84 2.27 -22.58
#